data_AF-A0A4E0RA34-F1
#
_entry.id   AF-A0A4E0RA34-F1
#
_cell.length_a   1.000
_cell.length_b   1.000
_cell.length_c   1.000
_cell.angle_alpha   90.00
_cell.angle_beta   90.00
_cell.angle_gamma   90.00
#
_symmetry.space_group_name_H-M   'P 1'
#
loop_
_entity.id
_entity.type
_entity.pdbx_description
1 polymer ?
#
loop_
_entity_poly.entity_id
_entity_poly.type
_entity_poly.pdbx_seq_one_letter_code
_entity_poly.pdbx_strand_id
1 'polypeptide(L)'
;MLMRYRDLISRTHETLQKDLDELRDHIDPNKSGSELSVGELNSLIVVAHSRIGQLRQLLTEAEEREGARLSSALEAQRRADEEMIADQVQRELSKERNKHEIERLHWTIEAREQTQRELRQALARHSDHLSHMLRLKQEEMEHQFTYRLREALAQEKTAFEAALSGWIQRMKAIEDVVDGRAELDKLAKETQALWIACEALACSLSSARPTTPHGISFSEGNVTGPLQDFVEAVKDAASTGSHPFALAILEKIPPEAITQGVWMERGLKERFEKVYKVCRRVALVDETGGSLWTYALSWLQSVLMLDAFGGKYLNQIPWLREALSEPLLEGNTEVGELGTGLDTFCLLRSAKAALSLDRKDFAESETDLSDELKDADDGIELAVRLVGQLRGQARLVAADWLADARLYLEARQAAQALLAYAAARSMSTFQKRL
;
A
#
# COMPACT_ATOMS: atom_id res chain seq x y z
N MET A 1 52.89 131.72 -35.80
CA MET A 1 54.17 132.27 -35.29
C MET A 1 54.66 133.47 -36.11
N LEU A 2 54.86 133.37 -37.44
CA LEU A 2 55.41 134.46 -38.28
C LEU A 2 54.58 135.76 -38.35
N MET A 3 53.25 135.69 -38.45
CA MET A 3 52.36 136.89 -38.45
C MET A 3 52.46 137.70 -37.16
N ARG A 4 52.52 137.02 -36.00
CA ARG A 4 52.65 137.68 -34.69
C ARG A 4 54.01 138.35 -34.50
N TYR A 5 55.06 137.82 -35.13
CA TYR A 5 56.38 138.44 -35.13
C TYR A 5 56.43 139.71 -35.98
N ARG A 6 55.79 139.71 -37.14
CA ARG A 6 55.69 140.89 -38.01
C ARG A 6 54.93 142.04 -37.34
N ASP A 7 53.83 141.74 -36.66
CA ASP A 7 53.05 142.73 -35.90
C ASP A 7 53.80 143.24 -34.66
N LEU A 8 54.63 142.40 -34.03
CA LEU A 8 55.46 142.83 -32.92
C LEU A 8 56.58 143.75 -33.41
N ILE A 9 57.21 143.42 -34.54
CA ILE A 9 58.26 144.25 -35.16
C ILE A 9 57.70 145.60 -35.62
N SER A 10 56.53 145.63 -36.28
CA SER A 10 55.90 146.89 -36.71
C SER A 10 55.53 147.77 -35.51
N ARG A 11 54.95 147.19 -34.45
CA ARG A 11 54.65 147.91 -33.21
C ARG A 11 55.93 148.44 -32.55
N THR A 12 57.02 147.69 -32.56
CA THR A 12 58.31 148.18 -32.01
C THR A 12 58.92 149.30 -32.83
N HIS A 13 58.77 149.27 -34.16
CA HIS A 13 59.26 150.33 -35.06
C HIS A 13 58.44 151.62 -34.91
N GLU A 14 57.11 151.51 -34.77
CA GLU A 14 56.21 152.64 -34.53
C GLU A 14 56.46 153.32 -33.18
N THR A 15 56.76 152.54 -32.13
CA THR A 15 57.14 153.12 -30.83
C THR A 15 58.50 153.83 -30.90
N LEU A 16 59.49 153.26 -31.60
CA LEU A 16 60.81 153.90 -31.76
C LEU A 16 60.76 155.21 -32.56
N GLN A 17 59.86 155.33 -33.55
CA GLN A 17 59.67 156.56 -34.30
C GLN A 17 59.04 157.67 -33.46
N LYS A 18 58.04 157.34 -32.63
CA LYS A 18 57.42 158.30 -31.70
C LYS A 18 58.44 158.83 -30.69
N ASP A 19 59.29 157.94 -30.17
CA ASP A 19 60.29 158.31 -29.18
C ASP A 19 61.45 159.14 -29.79
N LEU A 20 61.74 158.98 -31.10
CA LEU A 20 62.72 159.81 -31.84
C LEU A 20 62.17 161.21 -32.19
N ASP A 21 60.87 161.35 -32.46
CA ASP A 21 60.24 162.65 -32.70
C ASP A 21 60.15 163.47 -31.40
N GLU A 22 59.91 162.84 -30.24
CA GLU A 22 59.98 163.49 -28.91
C GLU A 22 61.42 163.97 -28.55
N LEU A 23 62.45 163.32 -29.09
CA LEU A 23 63.86 163.74 -28.96
C LEU A 23 64.23 164.94 -29.84
N ARG A 24 63.47 165.23 -30.92
CA ARG A 24 63.77 166.31 -31.87
C ARG A 24 63.28 167.69 -31.41
N ASP A 25 62.18 167.76 -30.66
CA ASP A 25 61.61 169.03 -30.18
C ASP A 25 62.41 169.68 -29.04
N HIS A 26 63.44 169.00 -28.52
CA HIS A 26 64.32 169.51 -27.45
C HIS A 26 65.78 169.71 -27.88
N ILE A 27 66.08 169.68 -29.19
CA ILE A 27 67.42 169.91 -29.75
C ILE A 27 67.34 170.99 -30.85
N ASP A 28 67.58 172.26 -30.50
CA ASP A 28 67.82 173.32 -31.49
C ASP A 28 69.24 173.20 -32.08
N PRO A 29 69.41 173.19 -33.42
CA PRO A 29 70.71 173.04 -34.06
C PRO A 29 71.28 174.41 -34.48
N ASN A 30 71.94 175.17 -33.58
CA ASN A 30 73.04 176.04 -34.02
C ASN A 30 73.96 176.57 -32.91
N LYS A 31 75.26 176.37 -33.15
CA LYS A 31 76.49 176.82 -32.47
C LYS A 31 77.04 175.94 -31.34
N SER A 32 78.13 175.27 -31.72
CA SER A 32 79.02 174.35 -31.02
C SER A 32 79.66 174.90 -29.75
N GLY A 33 79.73 174.06 -28.71
CA GLY A 33 80.77 174.15 -27.68
C GLY A 33 80.28 173.97 -26.24
N SER A 34 80.14 172.70 -25.82
CA SER A 34 80.33 172.14 -24.46
C SER A 34 79.64 172.75 -23.23
N GLU A 35 78.60 172.04 -22.74
CA GLU A 35 78.43 171.43 -21.40
C GLU A 35 76.92 171.24 -21.15
N LEU A 36 76.43 170.01 -21.34
CA LEU A 36 75.00 169.66 -21.19
C LEU A 36 74.65 169.55 -19.69
N SER A 37 73.58 170.22 -19.29
CA SER A 37 73.12 170.39 -17.91
C SER A 37 72.68 169.07 -17.26
N VAL A 38 72.93 168.87 -15.96
CA VAL A 38 72.55 167.70 -15.13
C VAL A 38 71.07 167.30 -15.28
N GLY A 39 70.20 168.23 -15.70
CA GLY A 39 68.79 167.95 -15.99
C GLY A 39 68.56 167.05 -17.22
N GLU A 40 69.40 167.17 -18.25
CA GLU A 40 69.27 166.40 -19.51
C GLU A 40 69.76 164.95 -19.38
N LEU A 41 70.72 164.70 -18.48
CA LEU A 41 71.15 163.34 -18.15
C LEU A 41 70.11 162.60 -17.30
N ASN A 42 69.49 163.32 -16.36
CA ASN A 42 68.46 162.76 -15.49
C ASN A 42 67.19 162.35 -16.27
N SER A 43 66.80 163.08 -17.31
CA SER A 43 65.65 162.68 -18.14
C SER A 43 65.92 161.40 -18.93
N LEU A 44 67.12 161.25 -19.53
CA LEU A 44 67.52 160.02 -20.23
C LEU A 44 67.62 158.80 -19.30
N ILE A 45 68.14 158.98 -18.08
CA ILE A 45 68.22 157.91 -17.09
C ILE A 45 66.82 157.44 -16.69
N VAL A 46 65.87 158.37 -16.51
CA VAL A 46 64.47 158.04 -16.16
C VAL A 46 63.79 157.24 -17.29
N VAL A 47 64.00 157.63 -18.55
CA VAL A 47 63.43 156.92 -19.71
C VAL A 47 64.06 155.52 -19.89
N ALA A 48 65.37 155.37 -19.72
CA ALA A 48 66.01 154.06 -19.78
C ALA A 48 65.53 153.13 -18.65
N HIS A 49 65.39 153.65 -17.43
CA HIS A 49 64.87 152.87 -16.30
C HIS A 49 63.40 152.46 -16.49
N SER A 50 62.56 153.33 -17.06
CA SER A 50 61.17 152.96 -17.38
C SER A 50 61.12 151.83 -18.40
N ARG A 51 62.01 151.84 -19.41
CA ARG A 51 62.09 150.79 -20.43
C ARG A 51 62.63 149.47 -19.89
N ILE A 52 63.67 149.50 -19.05
CA ILE A 52 64.17 148.30 -18.37
C ILE A 52 63.08 147.72 -17.46
N GLY A 53 62.30 148.57 -16.80
CA GLY A 53 61.13 148.17 -16.01
C GLY A 53 60.09 147.42 -16.85
N GLN A 54 59.72 147.96 -18.01
CA GLN A 54 58.77 147.32 -18.93
C GLN A 54 59.27 145.96 -19.45
N LEU A 55 60.53 145.86 -19.87
CA LEU A 55 61.08 144.61 -20.38
C LEU A 55 61.17 143.53 -19.29
N ARG A 56 61.52 143.92 -18.06
CA ARG A 56 61.49 143.01 -16.91
C ARG A 56 60.08 142.50 -16.64
N GLN A 57 59.09 143.39 -16.66
CA GLN A 57 57.68 143.00 -16.49
C GLN A 57 57.22 142.03 -17.60
N LEU A 58 57.56 142.31 -18.86
CA LEU A 58 57.20 141.41 -19.96
C LEU A 58 57.87 140.03 -19.85
N LEU A 59 59.11 140.00 -19.39
CA LEU A 59 59.86 138.76 -19.21
C LEU A 59 59.29 137.94 -18.04
N THR A 60 58.99 138.57 -16.90
CA THR A 60 58.34 137.90 -15.77
C THR A 60 56.96 137.37 -16.15
N GLU A 61 56.14 138.16 -16.85
CA GLU A 61 54.84 137.69 -17.29
C GLU A 61 54.92 136.56 -18.32
N ALA A 62 55.97 136.53 -19.16
CA ALA A 62 56.18 135.44 -20.11
C ALA A 62 56.64 134.16 -19.40
N GLU A 63 57.57 134.27 -18.44
CA GLU A 63 58.03 133.15 -17.61
C GLU A 63 56.89 132.56 -16.77
N GLU A 64 56.03 133.39 -16.18
CA GLU A 64 54.85 132.93 -15.45
C GLU A 64 53.85 132.21 -16.36
N ARG A 65 53.60 132.73 -17.56
CA ARG A 65 52.70 132.11 -18.54
C ARG A 65 53.23 130.76 -19.02
N GLU A 66 54.52 130.65 -19.33
CA GLU A 66 55.13 129.39 -19.75
C GLU A 66 55.28 128.42 -18.57
N GLY A 67 55.61 128.91 -17.37
CA GLY A 67 55.63 128.12 -16.14
C GLY A 67 54.27 127.50 -15.83
N ALA A 68 53.19 128.27 -15.94
CA ALA A 68 51.83 127.78 -15.75
C ALA A 68 51.39 126.78 -16.85
N ARG A 69 51.84 126.97 -18.09
CA ARG A 69 51.59 126.00 -19.18
C ARG A 69 52.34 124.70 -18.95
N LEU A 70 53.61 124.77 -18.56
CA LEU A 70 54.42 123.60 -18.27
C LEU A 70 53.89 122.84 -17.06
N SER A 71 53.52 123.53 -15.98
CA SER A 71 52.94 122.87 -14.79
C SER A 71 51.61 122.21 -15.12
N SER A 72 50.70 122.89 -15.83
CA SER A 72 49.40 122.30 -16.21
C SER A 72 49.55 121.13 -17.19
N ALA A 73 50.47 121.21 -18.15
CA ALA A 73 50.78 120.11 -19.05
C ALA A 73 51.40 118.91 -18.31
N LEU A 74 52.30 119.16 -17.36
CA LEU A 74 52.96 118.13 -16.56
C LEU A 74 51.97 117.48 -15.59
N GLU A 75 51.06 118.24 -14.98
CA GLU A 75 49.96 117.70 -14.18
C GLU A 75 48.99 116.86 -15.02
N ALA A 76 48.65 117.30 -16.23
CA ALA A 76 47.81 116.52 -17.13
C ALA A 76 48.49 115.20 -17.53
N GLN A 77 49.80 115.22 -17.79
CA GLN A 77 50.59 114.01 -18.05
C GLN A 77 50.61 113.08 -16.82
N ARG A 78 50.87 113.62 -15.62
CA ARG A 78 50.85 112.83 -14.38
C ARG A 78 49.51 112.16 -14.14
N ARG A 79 48.40 112.89 -14.32
CA ARG A 79 47.05 112.31 -14.18
C ARG A 79 46.80 111.20 -15.19
N ALA A 80 47.18 111.40 -16.44
CA ALA A 80 47.04 110.37 -17.47
C ALA A 80 47.90 109.13 -17.17
N ASP A 81 49.14 109.32 -16.70
CA ASP A 81 50.02 108.22 -16.29
C ASP A 81 49.48 107.48 -15.06
N GLU A 82 48.97 108.21 -14.06
CA GLU A 82 48.31 107.64 -12.88
C GLU A 82 47.07 106.83 -13.25
N GLU A 83 46.23 107.35 -14.15
CA GLU A 83 45.05 106.64 -14.68
C GLU A 83 45.46 105.38 -15.44
N MET A 84 46.47 105.46 -16.32
CA MET A 84 46.96 104.33 -17.08
C MET A 84 47.57 103.24 -16.20
N ILE A 85 48.30 103.62 -15.15
CA ILE A 85 48.86 102.69 -14.16
C ILE A 85 47.73 102.04 -13.35
N ALA A 86 46.76 102.83 -12.88
CA ALA A 86 45.62 102.31 -12.12
C ALA A 86 44.83 101.29 -12.94
N ASP A 87 44.57 101.59 -14.20
CA ASP A 87 43.92 100.70 -15.16
C ASP A 87 44.70 99.38 -15.37
N GLN A 88 46.01 99.45 -15.55
CA GLN A 88 46.85 98.27 -15.72
C GLN A 88 46.86 97.41 -14.45
N VAL A 89 47.02 98.04 -13.29
CA VAL A 89 46.97 97.36 -11.99
C VAL A 89 45.61 96.69 -11.79
N GLN A 90 44.51 97.36 -12.14
CA GLN A 90 43.16 96.81 -12.02
C GLN A 90 42.92 95.63 -12.98
N ARG A 91 43.46 95.70 -14.21
CA ARG A 91 43.42 94.57 -15.16
C ARG A 91 44.21 93.37 -14.64
N GLU A 92 45.41 93.56 -14.11
CA GLU A 92 46.19 92.44 -13.56
C GLU A 92 45.57 91.87 -12.28
N LEU A 93 45.07 92.73 -11.38
CA LEU A 93 44.36 92.31 -10.18
C LEU A 93 43.11 91.50 -10.51
N SER A 94 42.35 91.90 -11.52
CA SER A 94 41.16 91.13 -11.97
C SER A 94 41.54 89.79 -12.59
N LYS A 95 42.62 89.72 -13.40
CA LYS A 95 43.13 88.45 -13.93
C LYS A 95 43.53 87.50 -12.81
N GLU A 96 44.28 87.98 -11.82
CA GLU A 96 44.69 87.17 -10.68
C GLU A 96 43.49 86.72 -9.83
N ARG A 97 42.53 87.61 -9.55
CA ARG A 97 41.29 87.23 -8.87
C ARG A 97 40.54 86.12 -9.61
N ASN A 98 40.40 86.26 -10.93
CA ASN A 98 39.74 85.26 -11.76
C ASN A 98 40.49 83.91 -11.76
N LYS A 99 41.83 83.92 -11.84
CA LYS A 99 42.63 82.70 -11.73
C LYS A 99 42.43 82.02 -10.38
N HIS A 100 42.53 82.76 -9.29
CA HIS A 100 42.32 82.24 -7.94
C HIS A 100 40.88 81.76 -7.72
N GLU A 101 39.89 82.37 -8.36
CA GLU A 101 38.49 81.90 -8.34
C GLU A 101 38.34 80.58 -9.11
N ILE A 102 38.91 80.48 -10.30
CA ILE A 102 38.89 79.26 -11.12
C ILE A 102 39.60 78.12 -10.37
N GLU A 103 40.77 78.36 -9.80
CA GLU A 103 41.50 77.37 -9.01
C GLU A 103 40.70 76.94 -7.78
N ARG A 104 40.11 77.88 -7.03
CA ARG A 104 39.22 77.54 -5.90
C ARG A 104 38.04 76.69 -6.35
N LEU A 105 37.38 77.06 -7.44
CA LEU A 105 36.26 76.30 -7.98
C LEU A 105 36.72 74.90 -8.42
N HIS A 106 37.85 74.80 -9.12
CA HIS A 106 38.43 73.54 -9.53
C HIS A 106 38.72 72.63 -8.33
N TRP A 107 39.41 73.14 -7.30
CA TRP A 107 39.65 72.41 -6.05
C TRP A 107 38.35 71.97 -5.36
N THR A 108 37.32 72.82 -5.34
CA THR A 108 36.03 72.43 -4.74
C THR A 108 35.30 71.35 -5.55
N ILE A 109 35.40 71.38 -6.88
CA ILE A 109 34.83 70.35 -7.76
C ILE A 109 35.59 69.05 -7.56
N GLU A 110 36.92 69.07 -7.59
CA GLU A 110 37.74 67.87 -7.39
C GLU A 110 37.52 67.21 -6.03
N ALA A 111 37.44 68.01 -4.95
CA ALA A 111 37.15 67.49 -3.62
C ALA A 111 35.75 66.84 -3.55
N ARG A 112 34.74 67.46 -4.19
CA ARG A 112 33.39 66.89 -4.29
C ARG A 112 33.37 65.61 -5.12
N GLU A 113 34.12 65.57 -6.22
CA GLU A 113 34.19 64.36 -7.04
C GLU A 113 34.91 63.22 -6.32
N GLN A 114 36.00 63.49 -5.60
CA GLN A 114 36.71 62.50 -4.79
C GLN A 114 35.79 61.89 -3.72
N THR A 115 35.13 62.74 -2.94
CA THR A 115 34.17 62.28 -1.92
C THR A 115 33.00 61.49 -2.53
N GLN A 116 32.46 61.93 -3.68
CA GLN A 116 31.43 61.16 -4.39
C GLN A 116 31.95 59.82 -4.91
N ARG A 117 33.19 59.73 -5.41
CA ARG A 117 33.78 58.47 -5.88
C ARG A 117 33.95 57.50 -4.71
N GLU A 118 34.45 57.96 -3.57
CA GLU A 118 34.60 57.14 -2.36
C GLU A 118 33.24 56.62 -1.86
N LEU A 119 32.23 57.49 -1.79
CA LEU A 119 30.86 57.10 -1.46
C LEU A 119 30.30 56.07 -2.43
N ARG A 120 30.48 56.27 -3.75
CA ARG A 120 30.03 55.29 -4.76
C ARG A 120 30.72 53.96 -4.61
N GLN A 121 32.03 53.95 -4.36
CA GLN A 121 32.76 52.70 -4.13
C GLN A 121 32.31 52.02 -2.83
N ALA A 122 32.06 52.77 -1.76
CA ALA A 122 31.53 52.22 -0.51
C ALA A 122 30.13 51.61 -0.72
N LEU A 123 29.24 52.33 -1.39
CA LEU A 123 27.89 51.84 -1.73
C LEU A 123 27.95 50.59 -2.63
N ALA A 124 28.84 50.58 -3.64
CA ALA A 124 29.03 49.41 -4.50
C ALA A 124 29.48 48.19 -3.68
N ARG A 125 30.52 48.35 -2.83
CA ARG A 125 30.98 47.28 -1.92
C ARG A 125 29.88 46.79 -0.99
N HIS A 126 29.08 47.69 -0.42
CA HIS A 126 27.96 47.32 0.44
C HIS A 126 26.85 46.59 -0.35
N SER A 127 26.53 47.04 -1.56
CA SER A 127 25.54 46.36 -2.41
C SER A 127 26.00 44.96 -2.84
N ASP A 128 27.27 44.81 -3.20
CA ASP A 128 27.87 43.53 -3.55
C ASP A 128 27.87 42.60 -2.35
N HIS A 129 28.28 43.10 -1.18
CA HIS A 129 28.25 42.32 0.06
C HIS A 129 26.83 41.87 0.43
N LEU A 130 25.84 42.76 0.36
CA LEU A 130 24.44 42.41 0.63
C LEU A 130 23.92 41.36 -0.37
N SER A 131 24.24 41.51 -1.66
CA SER A 131 23.86 40.53 -2.68
C SER A 131 24.46 39.14 -2.40
N HIS A 132 25.72 39.10 -1.96
CA HIS A 132 26.39 37.86 -1.59
C HIS A 132 25.78 37.24 -0.33
N MET A 133 25.49 38.04 0.70
CA MET A 133 24.84 37.57 1.92
C MET A 133 23.43 37.05 1.63
N LEU A 134 22.66 37.71 0.76
CA LEU A 134 21.35 37.24 0.33
C LEU A 134 21.43 35.92 -0.44
N ARG A 135 22.42 35.77 -1.34
CA ARG A 135 22.66 34.51 -2.05
C ARG A 135 23.02 33.37 -1.10
N LEU A 136 23.95 33.59 -0.17
CA LEU A 136 24.30 32.59 0.84
C LEU A 136 23.08 32.20 1.67
N LYS A 137 22.26 33.17 2.08
CA LYS A 137 21.03 32.87 2.83
C LYS A 137 20.01 32.12 1.98
N GLN A 138 19.89 32.44 0.70
CA GLN A 138 19.03 31.70 -0.22
C GLN A 138 19.50 30.24 -0.35
N GLU A 139 20.79 30.00 -0.61
CA GLU A 139 21.37 28.67 -0.73
C GLU A 139 21.20 27.88 0.58
N GLU A 140 21.44 28.51 1.73
CA GLU A 140 21.26 27.87 3.03
C GLU A 140 19.78 27.48 3.26
N MET A 141 18.84 28.34 2.90
CA MET A 141 17.41 28.04 2.97
C MET A 141 17.02 26.93 2.00
N GLU A 142 17.49 26.97 0.75
CA GLU A 142 17.24 25.92 -0.25
C GLU A 142 17.80 24.56 0.22
N HIS A 143 19.00 24.55 0.79
CA HIS A 143 19.57 23.34 1.39
C HIS A 143 18.74 22.84 2.57
N GLN A 144 18.28 23.73 3.47
CA GLN A 144 17.40 23.33 4.57
C GLN A 144 16.05 22.80 4.09
N PHE A 145 15.44 23.43 3.08
CA PHE A 145 14.17 23.00 2.51
C PHE A 145 14.31 21.65 1.80
N THR A 146 15.33 21.49 0.95
CA THR A 146 15.58 20.21 0.27
C THR A 146 15.91 19.10 1.25
N TYR A 147 16.66 19.39 2.32
CA TYR A 147 16.93 18.45 3.39
C TYR A 147 15.65 18.02 4.11
N ARG A 148 14.84 18.97 4.58
CA ARG A 148 13.56 18.68 5.26
C ARG A 148 12.58 17.91 4.36
N LEU A 149 12.51 18.25 3.07
CA LEU A 149 11.65 17.55 2.11
C LEU A 149 12.11 16.10 1.94
N ARG A 150 13.42 15.86 1.82
CA ARG A 150 13.98 14.50 1.73
C ARG A 150 13.74 13.71 3.01
N GLU A 151 13.90 14.34 4.17
CA GLU A 151 13.65 13.70 5.46
C GLU A 151 12.17 13.33 5.64
N ALA A 152 11.25 14.24 5.33
CA ALA A 152 9.81 13.97 5.35
C ALA A 152 9.43 12.84 4.37
N LEU A 153 9.94 12.88 3.13
CA LEU A 153 9.73 11.82 2.16
C LEU A 153 10.33 10.47 2.61
N ALA A 154 11.48 10.49 3.27
CA ALA A 154 12.09 9.27 3.81
C ALA A 154 11.26 8.67 4.95
N GLN A 155 10.75 9.51 5.86
CA GLN A 155 9.86 9.09 6.94
C GLN A 155 8.55 8.51 6.41
N GLU A 156 7.93 9.17 5.43
CA GLU A 156 6.72 8.64 4.80
C GLU A 156 7.00 7.31 4.09
N LYS A 157 8.10 7.21 3.34
CA LYS A 157 8.49 5.96 2.66
C LYS A 157 8.69 4.81 3.64
N THR A 158 9.44 5.01 4.74
CA THR A 158 9.66 3.94 5.72
C THR A 158 8.36 3.54 6.41
N ALA A 159 7.46 4.49 6.68
CA ALA A 159 6.12 4.21 7.20
C ALA A 159 5.26 3.40 6.21
N PHE A 160 5.30 3.74 4.92
CA PHE A 160 4.59 3.00 3.88
C PHE A 160 5.19 1.61 3.65
N GLU A 161 6.51 1.45 3.64
CA GLU A 161 7.19 0.16 3.53
C GLU A 161 6.85 -0.76 4.72
N ALA A 162 6.82 -0.20 5.94
CA ALA A 162 6.36 -0.91 7.13
C ALA A 162 4.89 -1.33 7.02
N ALA A 163 4.01 -0.45 6.52
CA ALA A 163 2.61 -0.79 6.28
C ALA A 163 2.44 -1.89 5.21
N LEU A 164 3.18 -1.81 4.10
CA LEU A 164 3.16 -2.79 3.01
C LEU A 164 3.67 -4.15 3.49
N SER A 165 4.77 -4.20 4.22
CA SER A 165 5.27 -5.46 4.80
C SER A 165 4.25 -6.08 5.77
N GLY A 166 3.58 -5.27 6.58
CA GLY A 166 2.48 -5.71 7.43
C GLY A 166 1.26 -6.23 6.65
N TRP A 167 0.92 -5.63 5.51
CA TRP A 167 -0.12 -6.14 4.61
C TRP A 167 0.27 -7.43 3.91
N ILE A 168 1.51 -7.55 3.44
CA ILE A 168 2.04 -8.75 2.81
C ILE A 168 2.03 -9.92 3.81
N GLN A 169 2.41 -9.69 5.06
CA GLN A 169 2.35 -10.72 6.11
C GLN A 169 0.91 -11.16 6.39
N ARG A 170 -0.03 -10.22 6.50
CA ARG A 170 -1.45 -10.56 6.66
C ARG A 170 -2.00 -11.31 5.46
N MET A 171 -1.61 -10.93 4.25
CA MET A 171 -2.06 -11.61 3.03
C MET A 171 -1.50 -13.02 2.92
N LYS A 172 -0.22 -13.23 3.25
CA LYS A 172 0.38 -14.57 3.35
C LYS A 172 -0.31 -15.42 4.41
N ALA A 173 -0.60 -14.87 5.59
CA ALA A 173 -1.34 -15.59 6.61
C ALA A 173 -2.75 -16.00 6.14
N ILE A 174 -3.41 -15.14 5.35
CA ILE A 174 -4.71 -15.49 4.73
C ILE A 174 -4.52 -16.56 3.67
N GLU A 175 -3.49 -16.46 2.83
CA GLU A 175 -3.15 -17.46 1.80
C GLU A 175 -2.88 -18.83 2.44
N ASP A 176 -2.03 -18.91 3.47
CA ASP A 176 -1.74 -20.13 4.22
C ASP A 176 -3.01 -20.75 4.84
N VAL A 177 -3.90 -19.92 5.41
CA VAL A 177 -5.18 -20.39 5.95
C VAL A 177 -6.12 -20.87 4.85
N VAL A 178 -6.14 -20.20 3.70
CA VAL A 178 -6.98 -20.58 2.55
C VAL A 178 -6.47 -21.88 1.92
N ASP A 179 -5.16 -22.04 1.75
CA ASP A 179 -4.55 -23.27 1.24
C ASP A 179 -4.78 -24.43 2.19
N GLY A 180 -4.61 -24.22 3.50
CA GLY A 180 -4.93 -25.22 4.52
C GLY A 180 -6.41 -25.62 4.50
N ARG A 181 -7.32 -24.67 4.30
CA ARG A 181 -8.76 -24.97 4.11
C ARG A 181 -9.02 -25.73 2.81
N ALA A 182 -8.34 -25.38 1.73
CA ALA A 182 -8.48 -26.07 0.45
C ALA A 182 -8.02 -27.54 0.55
N GLU A 183 -6.97 -27.84 1.31
CA GLU A 183 -6.55 -29.21 1.62
C GLU A 183 -7.58 -29.97 2.44
N LEU A 184 -8.12 -29.38 3.50
CA LEU A 184 -9.21 -29.97 4.29
C LEU A 184 -10.50 -30.18 3.46
N ASP A 185 -10.71 -29.36 2.44
CA ASP A 185 -11.80 -29.51 1.47
C ASP A 185 -11.60 -30.67 0.50
N LYS A 186 -10.38 -30.89 0.03
CA LYS A 186 -10.04 -32.08 -0.77
C LYS A 186 -10.25 -33.36 0.05
N LEU A 187 -9.68 -33.41 1.25
CA LEU A 187 -9.79 -34.58 2.13
C LEU A 187 -11.25 -34.90 2.49
N ALA A 188 -12.09 -33.90 2.77
CA ALA A 188 -13.48 -34.21 3.08
C ALA A 188 -14.24 -34.73 1.85
N LYS A 189 -13.99 -34.17 0.66
CA LYS A 189 -14.59 -34.68 -0.59
C LYS A 189 -14.21 -36.14 -0.83
N GLU A 190 -12.95 -36.50 -0.59
CA GLU A 190 -12.48 -37.88 -0.66
C GLU A 190 -13.22 -38.78 0.34
N THR A 191 -13.33 -38.35 1.61
CA THR A 191 -14.04 -39.14 2.64
C THR A 191 -15.54 -39.25 2.38
N GLN A 192 -16.15 -38.22 1.78
CA GLN A 192 -17.56 -38.24 1.38
C GLN A 192 -17.77 -39.20 0.22
N ALA A 193 -16.90 -39.18 -0.79
CA ALA A 193 -16.95 -40.13 -1.90
C ALA A 193 -16.82 -41.58 -1.39
N LEU A 194 -15.89 -41.81 -0.44
CA LEU A 194 -15.74 -43.12 0.21
C LEU A 194 -17.00 -43.50 1.00
N TRP A 195 -17.56 -42.58 1.79
CA TRP A 195 -18.79 -42.83 2.55
C TRP A 195 -19.97 -43.18 1.65
N ILE A 196 -20.20 -42.44 0.56
CA ILE A 196 -21.26 -42.73 -0.42
C ILE A 196 -21.04 -44.10 -1.07
N ALA A 197 -19.80 -44.46 -1.40
CA ALA A 197 -19.50 -45.77 -1.96
C ALA A 197 -19.79 -46.91 -0.95
N CYS A 198 -19.42 -46.72 0.33
CA CYS A 198 -19.71 -47.68 1.40
C CYS A 198 -21.21 -47.76 1.72
N GLU A 199 -21.92 -46.63 1.70
CA GLU A 199 -23.37 -46.58 1.89
C GLU A 199 -24.10 -47.26 0.72
N ALA A 200 -23.67 -47.03 -0.53
CA ALA A 200 -24.21 -47.72 -1.69
C ALA A 200 -24.03 -49.25 -1.58
N LEU A 201 -22.86 -49.69 -1.12
CA LEU A 201 -22.58 -51.11 -0.83
C LEU A 201 -23.51 -51.63 0.28
N ALA A 202 -23.63 -50.93 1.42
CA ALA A 202 -24.50 -51.34 2.51
C ALA A 202 -25.98 -51.38 2.10
N CYS A 203 -26.46 -50.38 1.35
CA CYS A 203 -27.80 -50.36 0.79
C CYS A 203 -28.04 -51.51 -0.20
N SER A 204 -27.03 -51.91 -0.97
CA SER A 204 -27.16 -53.09 -1.86
C SER A 204 -27.37 -54.40 -1.08
N LEU A 205 -26.86 -54.50 0.16
CA LEU A 205 -27.00 -55.66 1.04
C LEU A 205 -28.28 -55.63 1.89
N SER A 206 -28.82 -54.44 2.18
CA SER A 206 -30.05 -54.27 2.96
C SER A 206 -31.32 -54.09 2.11
N SER A 207 -31.18 -53.68 0.83
CA SER A 207 -32.33 -53.35 -0.03
C SER A 207 -33.23 -54.56 -0.26
N ALA A 208 -34.51 -54.41 0.03
CA ALA A 208 -35.55 -55.39 -0.28
C ALA A 208 -35.74 -55.68 -1.78
N ARG A 209 -35.06 -54.94 -2.66
CA ARG A 209 -35.17 -55.04 -4.11
C ARG A 209 -33.80 -55.39 -4.71
N PRO A 210 -33.69 -56.45 -5.52
CA PRO A 210 -32.44 -56.79 -6.20
C PRO A 210 -32.05 -55.65 -7.15
N THR A 211 -30.88 -55.07 -6.94
CA THR A 211 -30.31 -54.01 -7.77
C THR A 211 -29.50 -54.64 -8.89
N THR A 212 -30.14 -54.97 -10.00
CA THR A 212 -29.43 -55.30 -11.25
C THR A 212 -29.35 -54.02 -12.10
N PRO A 213 -28.14 -53.54 -12.49
CA PRO A 213 -27.98 -52.37 -13.35
C PRO A 213 -28.46 -52.58 -14.79
N HIS A 214 -28.63 -53.81 -15.25
CA HIS A 214 -29.08 -54.11 -16.61
C HIS A 214 -30.17 -55.19 -16.63
N GLY A 215 -31.22 -54.92 -17.40
CA GLY A 215 -32.45 -55.71 -17.50
C GLY A 215 -32.26 -57.09 -18.13
N ILE A 216 -31.56 -57.99 -17.43
CA ILE A 216 -31.58 -59.41 -17.69
C ILE A 216 -32.13 -60.08 -16.45
N SER A 217 -33.44 -60.35 -16.51
CA SER A 217 -34.14 -61.23 -15.59
C SER A 217 -33.56 -62.64 -15.70
N PHE A 218 -32.73 -63.03 -14.74
CA PHE A 218 -32.59 -64.44 -14.41
C PHE A 218 -32.54 -64.61 -12.89
N SER A 219 -33.44 -65.48 -12.42
CA SER A 219 -33.59 -66.04 -11.08
C SER A 219 -33.90 -65.11 -9.90
N GLU A 220 -35.08 -65.35 -9.32
CA GLU A 220 -35.37 -65.36 -7.87
C GLU A 220 -34.91 -64.13 -7.07
N GLY A 221 -35.86 -63.24 -6.74
CA GLY A 221 -35.67 -61.86 -6.25
C GLY A 221 -35.07 -61.67 -4.84
N ASN A 222 -34.07 -62.46 -4.49
CA ASN A 222 -33.56 -62.64 -3.13
C ASN A 222 -32.02 -62.67 -3.02
N VAL A 223 -31.32 -62.55 -4.14
CA VAL A 223 -29.85 -62.50 -4.22
C VAL A 223 -29.44 -61.12 -4.76
N THR A 224 -28.34 -60.58 -4.24
CA THR A 224 -27.72 -59.37 -4.80
C THR A 224 -27.14 -59.62 -6.19
N GLY A 225 -27.04 -58.57 -7.00
CA GLY A 225 -26.18 -58.61 -8.19
C GLY A 225 -24.70 -58.74 -7.82
N PRO A 226 -23.79 -58.93 -8.80
CA PRO A 226 -22.36 -58.99 -8.52
C PRO A 226 -21.90 -57.73 -7.76
N LEU A 227 -21.15 -57.93 -6.67
CA LEU A 227 -20.68 -56.83 -5.80
C LEU A 227 -19.43 -56.12 -6.35
N GLN A 228 -18.90 -56.60 -7.49
CA GLN A 228 -17.67 -56.10 -8.12
C GLN A 228 -17.69 -54.58 -8.29
N ASP A 229 -18.74 -54.04 -8.92
CA ASP A 229 -18.84 -52.61 -9.22
C ASP A 229 -18.77 -51.75 -7.94
N PHE A 230 -19.38 -52.21 -6.84
CA PHE A 230 -19.36 -51.50 -5.56
C PHE A 230 -18.01 -51.62 -4.86
N VAL A 231 -17.37 -52.80 -4.91
CA VAL A 231 -16.03 -53.02 -4.35
C VAL A 231 -14.98 -52.22 -5.10
N GLU A 232 -15.09 -52.12 -6.43
CA GLU A 232 -14.24 -51.30 -7.28
C GLU A 232 -14.43 -49.81 -6.97
N ALA A 233 -15.69 -49.34 -6.84
CA ALA A 233 -15.98 -47.96 -6.45
C ALA A 233 -15.38 -47.60 -5.07
N VAL A 234 -15.46 -48.50 -4.08
CA VAL A 234 -14.83 -48.27 -2.77
C VAL A 234 -13.30 -48.30 -2.87
N LYS A 235 -12.73 -49.17 -3.71
CA LYS A 235 -11.28 -49.26 -3.93
C LYS A 235 -10.72 -47.99 -4.61
N ASP A 236 -11.43 -47.46 -5.60
CA ASP A 236 -11.06 -46.22 -6.29
C ASP A 236 -11.10 -45.02 -5.34
N ALA A 237 -12.18 -44.91 -4.54
CA ALA A 237 -12.29 -43.89 -3.50
C ALA A 237 -11.21 -44.03 -2.41
N ALA A 238 -10.86 -45.26 -2.00
CA ALA A 238 -9.84 -45.52 -0.99
C ALA A 238 -8.40 -45.28 -1.49
N SER A 239 -8.13 -45.53 -2.77
CA SER A 239 -6.81 -45.33 -3.39
C SER A 239 -6.44 -43.85 -3.50
N THR A 240 -7.45 -43.00 -3.76
CA THR A 240 -7.27 -41.55 -3.87
C THR A 240 -6.94 -40.91 -2.51
N GLY A 241 -7.57 -41.39 -1.43
CA GLY A 241 -7.46 -40.78 -0.08
C GLY A 241 -6.47 -41.44 0.89
N SER A 242 -5.68 -42.44 0.46
CA SER A 242 -4.74 -43.18 1.32
C SER A 242 -5.40 -43.73 2.61
N HIS A 243 -6.47 -44.53 2.46
CA HIS A 243 -7.14 -45.21 3.57
C HIS A 243 -6.71 -46.69 3.68
N PRO A 244 -5.59 -47.02 4.36
CA PRO A 244 -5.08 -48.39 4.44
C PRO A 244 -6.03 -49.35 5.17
N PHE A 245 -6.81 -48.84 6.13
CA PHE A 245 -7.79 -49.64 6.86
C PHE A 245 -8.94 -50.11 5.95
N ALA A 246 -9.41 -49.24 5.04
CA ALA A 246 -10.46 -49.61 4.09
C ALA A 246 -9.97 -50.69 3.12
N LEU A 247 -8.74 -50.56 2.61
CA LEU A 247 -8.11 -51.58 1.75
C LEU A 247 -7.94 -52.92 2.47
N ALA A 248 -7.54 -52.91 3.75
CA ALA A 248 -7.40 -54.12 4.54
C ALA A 248 -8.74 -54.84 4.77
N ILE A 249 -9.85 -54.11 4.96
CA ILE A 249 -11.18 -54.73 5.07
C ILE A 249 -11.65 -55.28 3.73
N LEU A 250 -11.43 -54.56 2.62
CA LEU A 250 -11.78 -55.03 1.28
C LEU A 250 -11.06 -56.34 0.92
N GLU A 251 -9.81 -56.52 1.35
CA GLU A 251 -9.05 -57.76 1.14
C GLU A 251 -9.63 -58.96 1.94
N LYS A 252 -10.36 -58.71 3.02
CA LYS A 252 -10.99 -59.74 3.86
C LYS A 252 -12.37 -60.17 3.38
N ILE A 253 -12.96 -59.47 2.42
CA ILE A 253 -14.26 -59.87 1.85
C ILE A 253 -14.07 -61.15 1.02
N PRO A 254 -14.88 -62.20 1.24
CA PRO A 254 -14.74 -63.45 0.50
C PRO A 254 -14.98 -63.23 -1.01
N PRO A 255 -14.13 -63.79 -1.90
CA PRO A 255 -14.26 -63.59 -3.35
C PRO A 255 -15.52 -64.25 -3.95
N GLU A 256 -16.10 -65.21 -3.23
CA GLU A 256 -17.39 -65.82 -3.55
C GLU A 256 -18.52 -64.78 -3.53
N ALA A 257 -18.52 -63.90 -2.52
CA ALA A 257 -19.47 -62.79 -2.41
C ALA A 257 -19.30 -61.76 -3.54
N ILE A 258 -18.07 -61.56 -4.00
CA ILE A 258 -17.75 -60.59 -5.07
C ILE A 258 -18.30 -61.06 -6.42
N THR A 259 -18.15 -62.35 -6.73
CA THR A 259 -18.44 -62.90 -8.06
C THR A 259 -19.88 -63.41 -8.22
N GLN A 260 -20.43 -64.06 -7.19
CA GLN A 260 -21.74 -64.71 -7.25
C GLN A 260 -22.85 -63.86 -6.63
N GLY A 261 -22.49 -62.81 -5.89
CA GLY A 261 -23.42 -62.05 -5.07
C GLY A 261 -23.71 -62.78 -3.75
N VAL A 262 -24.30 -62.03 -2.83
CA VAL A 262 -24.69 -62.45 -1.49
C VAL A 262 -26.21 -62.57 -1.39
N TRP A 263 -26.70 -63.53 -0.62
CA TRP A 263 -28.12 -63.65 -0.28
C TRP A 263 -28.58 -62.48 0.59
N MET A 264 -29.72 -61.89 0.25
CA MET A 264 -30.35 -60.86 1.07
C MET A 264 -31.00 -61.46 2.30
N GLU A 265 -31.18 -60.68 3.36
CA GLU A 265 -31.87 -61.12 4.58
C GLU A 265 -33.23 -61.79 4.31
N ARG A 266 -34.05 -61.18 3.46
CA ARG A 266 -35.37 -61.74 3.07
C ARG A 266 -35.22 -63.07 2.36
N GLY A 267 -34.23 -63.17 1.46
CA GLY A 267 -33.88 -64.40 0.76
C GLY A 267 -33.42 -65.52 1.68
N LEU A 268 -32.59 -65.16 2.65
CA LEU A 268 -32.08 -66.08 3.65
C LEU A 268 -33.22 -66.60 4.55
N LYS A 269 -34.15 -65.73 4.96
CA LYS A 269 -35.37 -66.10 5.71
C LYS A 269 -36.27 -67.06 4.91
N GLU A 270 -36.54 -66.75 3.65
CA GLU A 270 -37.36 -67.62 2.78
C GLU A 270 -36.72 -68.98 2.52
N ARG A 271 -35.40 -69.01 2.32
CA ARG A 271 -34.66 -70.27 2.17
C ARG A 271 -34.60 -71.03 3.50
N PHE A 272 -34.45 -70.34 4.62
CA PHE A 272 -34.49 -70.95 5.94
C PHE A 272 -35.82 -71.66 6.18
N GLU A 273 -36.96 -71.10 5.76
CA GLU A 273 -38.25 -71.78 5.92
C GLU A 273 -38.31 -73.12 5.18
N LYS A 274 -37.68 -73.22 4.01
CA LYS A 274 -37.57 -74.47 3.24
C LYS A 274 -36.65 -75.45 3.96
N VAL A 275 -35.48 -74.99 4.40
CA VAL A 275 -34.48 -75.78 5.13
C VAL A 275 -35.03 -76.29 6.46
N TYR A 276 -35.69 -75.43 7.23
CA TYR A 276 -36.38 -75.75 8.48
C TYR A 276 -37.38 -76.90 8.31
N LYS A 277 -38.19 -76.89 7.23
CA LYS A 277 -39.13 -77.99 6.94
C LYS A 277 -38.42 -79.31 6.68
N VAL A 278 -37.25 -79.30 6.06
CA VAL A 278 -36.47 -80.51 5.75
C VAL A 278 -35.69 -80.98 6.98
N CYS A 279 -34.97 -80.09 7.66
CA CYS A 279 -34.24 -80.39 8.90
C CYS A 279 -35.17 -80.99 9.96
N ARG A 280 -36.39 -80.47 10.09
CA ARG A 280 -37.39 -80.99 11.02
C ARG A 280 -37.86 -82.40 10.67
N ARG A 281 -38.01 -82.74 9.39
CA ARG A 281 -38.35 -84.10 8.95
C ARG A 281 -37.25 -85.11 9.27
N VAL A 282 -36.01 -84.64 9.43
CA VAL A 282 -34.79 -85.44 9.60
C VAL A 282 -34.20 -85.30 11.02
N ALA A 283 -34.88 -84.58 11.91
CA ALA A 283 -34.35 -84.16 13.21
C ALA A 283 -34.05 -85.30 14.21
N LEU A 284 -34.69 -86.47 14.07
CA LEU A 284 -34.45 -87.66 14.91
C LEU A 284 -33.33 -88.57 14.35
N VAL A 285 -32.69 -88.19 13.25
CA VAL A 285 -31.71 -89.05 12.55
C VAL A 285 -30.28 -88.67 12.95
N ASP A 286 -29.65 -89.56 13.71
CA ASP A 286 -28.25 -89.44 14.14
C ASP A 286 -27.25 -89.55 12.98
N GLU A 287 -26.00 -89.12 13.25
CA GLU A 287 -24.91 -89.01 12.25
C GLU A 287 -24.53 -90.34 11.59
N THR A 288 -24.86 -91.48 12.20
CA THR A 288 -24.58 -92.83 11.70
C THR A 288 -25.63 -93.38 10.73
N GLY A 289 -26.67 -92.60 10.42
CA GLY A 289 -27.76 -93.02 9.54
C GLY A 289 -28.71 -93.98 10.23
N GLY A 290 -29.98 -93.60 10.31
CA GLY A 290 -31.03 -94.41 10.92
C GLY A 290 -31.68 -95.43 9.96
N SER A 291 -32.44 -96.36 10.51
CA SER A 291 -33.28 -97.28 9.71
C SER A 291 -34.41 -96.52 9.00
N LEU A 292 -34.98 -97.07 7.92
CA LEU A 292 -36.11 -96.42 7.21
C LEU A 292 -37.29 -96.07 8.14
N TRP A 293 -37.49 -96.85 9.20
CA TRP A 293 -38.50 -96.59 10.24
C TRP A 293 -38.19 -95.37 11.10
N THR A 294 -36.92 -95.04 11.36
CA THR A 294 -36.56 -93.81 12.11
C THR A 294 -36.81 -92.56 11.28
N TYR A 295 -36.62 -92.61 9.96
CA TYR A 295 -37.04 -91.53 9.07
C TYR A 295 -38.56 -91.36 9.04
N ALA A 296 -39.32 -92.46 8.98
CA ALA A 296 -40.77 -92.42 9.02
C ALA A 296 -41.30 -91.87 10.36
N LEU A 297 -40.68 -92.25 11.48
CA LEU A 297 -41.03 -91.76 12.81
C LEU A 297 -40.68 -90.27 12.98
N SER A 298 -39.50 -89.85 12.53
CA SER A 298 -39.08 -88.44 12.49
C SER A 298 -40.03 -87.58 11.65
N TRP A 299 -40.45 -88.09 10.49
CA TRP A 299 -41.44 -87.43 9.66
C TRP A 299 -42.81 -87.32 10.35
N LEU A 300 -43.28 -88.39 10.98
CA LEU A 300 -44.58 -88.42 11.68
C LEU A 300 -44.57 -87.50 12.90
N GLN A 301 -43.50 -87.51 13.70
CA GLN A 301 -43.28 -86.59 14.83
C GLN A 301 -43.25 -85.13 14.35
N SER A 302 -42.55 -84.86 13.25
CA SER A 302 -42.50 -83.53 12.64
C SER A 302 -43.89 -83.04 12.20
N VAL A 303 -44.70 -83.90 11.57
CA VAL A 303 -46.05 -83.58 11.07
C VAL A 303 -47.06 -83.36 12.20
N LEU A 304 -47.07 -84.25 13.20
CA LEU A 304 -48.00 -84.18 14.34
C LEU A 304 -47.82 -82.90 15.18
N MET A 305 -46.60 -82.37 15.18
CA MET A 305 -46.25 -81.13 15.88
C MET A 305 -46.39 -79.88 14.98
N LEU A 306 -46.73 -80.02 13.68
CA LEU A 306 -46.90 -78.93 12.68
C LEU A 306 -48.37 -78.62 12.45
N ASP A 307 -49.21 -79.64 12.44
CA ASP A 307 -50.64 -79.44 12.20
C ASP A 307 -51.34 -78.96 13.46
N ALA A 308 -52.27 -78.04 13.23
CA ALA A 308 -53.08 -77.31 14.20
C ALA A 308 -53.91 -78.16 15.19
N PHE A 309 -53.68 -79.48 15.26
CA PHE A 309 -54.19 -80.36 16.30
C PHE A 309 -53.80 -79.86 17.71
N GLY A 310 -52.59 -79.33 17.88
CA GLY A 310 -52.14 -78.80 19.17
C GLY A 310 -52.66 -77.40 19.54
N GLY A 311 -52.67 -76.47 18.59
CA GLY A 311 -52.99 -75.07 18.90
C GLY A 311 -54.45 -74.82 19.33
N LYS A 312 -55.39 -75.65 18.89
CA LYS A 312 -56.82 -75.53 19.25
C LYS A 312 -57.30 -76.58 20.26
N TYR A 313 -56.79 -77.82 20.20
CA TYR A 313 -57.24 -78.90 21.10
C TYR A 313 -56.30 -79.18 22.28
N LEU A 314 -54.97 -79.03 22.12
CA LEU A 314 -54.01 -79.26 23.22
C LEU A 314 -53.87 -78.05 24.16
N ASN A 315 -54.17 -76.83 23.68
CA ASN A 315 -54.22 -75.62 24.52
C ASN A 315 -55.34 -75.64 25.58
N GLN A 316 -56.31 -76.56 25.47
CA GLN A 316 -57.33 -76.80 26.50
C GLN A 316 -56.83 -77.70 27.64
N ILE A 317 -55.65 -78.30 27.53
CA ILE A 317 -55.11 -79.23 28.51
C ILE A 317 -54.00 -78.53 29.34
N PRO A 318 -54.24 -78.19 30.62
CA PRO A 318 -53.35 -77.33 31.41
C PRO A 318 -51.95 -77.91 31.66
N TRP A 319 -51.81 -79.23 31.80
CA TRP A 319 -50.53 -79.89 32.08
C TRP A 319 -49.66 -80.10 30.83
N LEU A 320 -50.27 -80.12 29.65
CA LEU A 320 -49.55 -80.13 28.36
C LEU A 320 -49.13 -78.71 27.94
N ARG A 321 -49.85 -77.69 28.41
CA ARG A 321 -49.48 -76.28 28.24
C ARG A 321 -48.10 -75.99 28.84
N GLU A 322 -47.84 -76.49 30.04
CA GLU A 322 -46.56 -76.34 30.75
C GLU A 322 -45.41 -77.07 30.04
N ALA A 323 -45.69 -78.25 29.46
CA ALA A 323 -44.70 -79.04 28.70
C ALA A 323 -44.46 -78.52 27.27
N LEU A 324 -45.38 -77.73 26.72
CA LEU A 324 -45.27 -77.11 25.39
C LEU A 324 -44.82 -75.64 25.44
N SER A 325 -44.84 -75.02 26.63
CA SER A 325 -44.23 -73.72 26.92
C SER A 325 -42.78 -73.91 27.35
N GLU A 326 -41.95 -74.38 26.42
CA GLU A 326 -40.50 -74.32 26.64
C GLU A 326 -39.98 -72.90 26.35
N PRO A 327 -39.01 -72.42 27.14
CA PRO A 327 -38.55 -71.04 27.08
C PRO A 327 -37.94 -70.74 25.71
N LEU A 328 -38.41 -69.66 25.09
CA LEU A 328 -37.69 -69.04 24.00
C LEU A 328 -36.35 -68.58 24.56
N LEU A 329 -35.26 -69.18 24.08
CA LEU A 329 -33.92 -68.77 24.42
C LEU A 329 -33.68 -67.38 23.83
N GLU A 330 -33.82 -66.35 24.65
CA GLU A 330 -33.35 -65.00 24.36
C GLU A 330 -31.81 -64.97 24.34
N GLY A 331 -31.26 -64.13 23.47
CA GLY A 331 -29.92 -64.21 22.88
C GLY A 331 -28.68 -64.13 23.80
N ASN A 332 -28.84 -64.29 25.11
CA ASN A 332 -27.76 -64.16 26.10
C ASN A 332 -27.39 -65.47 26.83
N THR A 333 -27.84 -66.64 26.37
CA THR A 333 -27.44 -67.90 27.02
C THR A 333 -26.04 -68.34 26.57
N GLU A 334 -25.08 -68.27 27.49
CA GLU A 334 -23.71 -68.72 27.28
C GLU A 334 -23.67 -70.22 26.94
N VAL A 335 -22.81 -70.58 25.99
CA VAL A 335 -22.65 -71.90 25.35
C VAL A 335 -22.25 -73.03 26.33
N GLY A 336 -22.11 -72.73 27.63
CA GLY A 336 -21.64 -73.68 28.65
C GLY A 336 -22.71 -74.45 29.42
N GLU A 337 -23.97 -73.97 29.51
CA GLU A 337 -24.95 -74.54 30.46
C GLU A 337 -26.10 -75.34 29.84
N LEU A 338 -26.21 -75.42 28.51
CA LEU A 338 -27.24 -76.23 27.86
C LEU A 338 -26.74 -77.67 27.71
N GLY A 339 -27.13 -78.50 28.67
CA GLY A 339 -26.79 -79.92 28.74
C GLY A 339 -27.09 -80.71 27.47
N THR A 340 -26.51 -81.91 27.40
CA THR A 340 -26.53 -82.87 26.29
C THR A 340 -27.90 -83.46 25.93
N GLY A 341 -29.00 -82.75 26.24
CA GLY A 341 -30.38 -83.20 26.04
C GLY A 341 -31.31 -82.16 25.41
N LEU A 342 -30.80 -81.06 24.85
CA LEU A 342 -31.67 -80.13 24.12
C LEU A 342 -32.03 -80.71 22.74
N ASP A 343 -33.32 -80.97 22.52
CA ASP A 343 -33.83 -81.54 21.29
C ASP A 343 -33.55 -80.64 20.07
N THR A 344 -33.15 -81.26 18.95
CA THR A 344 -32.95 -80.57 17.66
C THR A 344 -34.21 -79.82 17.20
N PHE A 345 -35.39 -80.28 17.60
CA PHE A 345 -36.66 -79.60 17.36
C PHE A 345 -36.79 -78.25 18.09
N CYS A 346 -36.28 -78.15 19.32
CA CYS A 346 -36.34 -76.93 20.13
C CYS A 346 -35.38 -75.87 19.57
N LEU A 347 -34.16 -76.28 19.18
CA LEU A 347 -33.18 -75.43 18.49
C LEU A 347 -33.71 -74.89 17.16
N LEU A 348 -34.35 -75.74 16.35
CA LEU A 348 -34.95 -75.30 15.09
C LEU A 348 -36.11 -74.33 15.33
N ARG A 349 -36.93 -74.58 16.35
CA ARG A 349 -38.09 -73.74 16.66
C ARG A 349 -37.68 -72.38 17.23
N SER A 350 -36.66 -72.32 18.07
CA SER A 350 -36.10 -71.06 18.57
C SER A 350 -35.41 -70.29 17.44
N ALA A 351 -34.64 -70.94 16.57
CA ALA A 351 -34.03 -70.31 15.40
C ALA A 351 -35.09 -69.73 14.44
N LYS A 352 -36.20 -70.47 14.23
CA LYS A 352 -37.34 -69.96 13.46
C LYS A 352 -38.02 -68.78 14.15
N ALA A 353 -38.18 -68.83 15.46
CA ALA A 353 -38.77 -67.72 16.22
C ALA A 353 -37.89 -66.46 16.09
N ALA A 354 -36.57 -66.58 16.27
CA ALA A 354 -35.59 -65.50 16.11
C ALA A 354 -35.68 -64.83 14.73
N LEU A 355 -35.78 -65.62 13.65
CA LEU A 355 -35.92 -65.09 12.29
C LEU A 355 -37.32 -64.51 11.96
N SER A 356 -38.34 -64.80 12.79
CA SER A 356 -39.73 -64.42 12.57
C SER A 356 -40.27 -63.32 13.48
N LEU A 357 -39.58 -63.05 14.59
CA LEU A 357 -39.88 -61.96 15.55
C LEU A 357 -39.88 -60.59 14.85
N ASP A 358 -39.13 -60.47 13.77
CA ASP A 358 -39.02 -59.30 12.90
C ASP A 358 -40.33 -58.89 12.16
N ARG A 359 -41.42 -59.66 12.24
CA ARG A 359 -42.67 -59.35 11.51
C ARG A 359 -43.89 -58.99 12.35
N LYS A 360 -43.90 -59.21 13.67
CA LYS A 360 -45.18 -59.20 14.42
C LYS A 360 -45.48 -58.01 15.32
N ASP A 361 -44.52 -57.15 15.68
CA ASP A 361 -44.79 -56.10 16.67
C ASP A 361 -44.77 -54.66 16.13
N PHE A 362 -44.54 -54.43 14.83
CA PHE A 362 -44.51 -53.08 14.24
C PHE A 362 -45.81 -52.71 13.50
N ALA A 363 -46.92 -52.66 14.23
CA ALA A 363 -48.08 -51.88 13.80
C ALA A 363 -48.04 -50.43 14.33
N GLU A 364 -47.27 -50.12 15.36
CA GLU A 364 -47.25 -48.79 15.99
C GLU A 364 -45.91 -48.49 16.67
N SER A 365 -44.88 -48.09 15.92
CA SER A 365 -43.81 -47.23 16.48
C SER A 365 -43.03 -46.54 15.37
N GLU A 366 -43.15 -45.21 15.32
CA GLU A 366 -42.15 -44.35 14.67
C GLU A 366 -40.91 -44.35 15.57
N THR A 367 -40.03 -45.33 15.40
CA THR A 367 -38.72 -45.37 16.05
C THR A 367 -37.61 -45.38 15.02
N ASP A 368 -36.51 -44.73 15.37
CA ASP A 368 -35.39 -44.39 14.50
C ASP A 368 -34.88 -45.59 13.68
N LEU A 369 -34.71 -45.39 12.36
CA LEU A 369 -34.24 -46.36 11.36
C LEU A 369 -32.96 -47.14 11.77
N SER A 370 -32.18 -46.61 12.72
CA SER A 370 -30.96 -47.23 13.22
C SER A 370 -31.16 -48.34 14.25
N ASP A 371 -32.27 -48.37 14.99
CA ASP A 371 -32.56 -49.46 15.92
C ASP A 371 -33.25 -50.64 15.21
N GLU A 372 -34.08 -50.38 14.19
CA GLU A 372 -34.67 -51.42 13.32
C GLU A 372 -33.60 -52.27 12.61
N LEU A 373 -32.47 -51.66 12.20
CA LEU A 373 -31.36 -52.35 11.52
C LEU A 373 -30.53 -53.25 12.45
N LYS A 374 -30.52 -52.98 13.76
CA LYS A 374 -29.78 -53.78 14.75
C LYS A 374 -30.58 -55.02 15.18
N ASP A 375 -31.88 -54.86 15.40
CA ASP A 375 -32.74 -55.96 15.85
C ASP A 375 -32.85 -57.09 14.80
N ALA A 376 -32.80 -56.74 13.51
CA ALA A 376 -32.75 -57.68 12.40
C ALA A 376 -31.45 -58.51 12.35
N ASP A 377 -30.31 -57.89 12.69
CA ASP A 377 -28.99 -58.52 12.67
C ASP A 377 -28.84 -59.54 13.80
N ASP A 378 -29.28 -59.17 15.00
CA ASP A 378 -29.25 -60.04 16.18
C ASP A 378 -30.07 -61.32 15.94
N GLY A 379 -31.18 -61.22 15.20
CA GLY A 379 -32.03 -62.35 14.83
C GLY A 379 -31.34 -63.37 13.91
N ILE A 380 -30.58 -62.92 12.91
CA ILE A 380 -29.86 -63.80 11.98
C ILE A 380 -28.63 -64.40 12.66
N GLU A 381 -27.87 -63.62 13.42
CA GLU A 381 -26.73 -64.11 14.18
C GLU A 381 -27.14 -65.21 15.16
N LEU A 382 -28.21 -64.98 15.92
CA LEU A 382 -28.77 -65.96 16.85
C LEU A 382 -29.20 -67.23 16.11
N ALA A 383 -29.85 -67.09 14.96
CA ALA A 383 -30.23 -68.24 14.14
C ALA A 383 -29.02 -69.04 13.64
N VAL A 384 -27.95 -68.38 13.20
CA VAL A 384 -26.70 -69.05 12.78
C VAL A 384 -26.06 -69.80 13.94
N ARG A 385 -26.06 -69.23 15.15
CA ARG A 385 -25.55 -69.90 16.37
C ARG A 385 -26.37 -71.14 16.70
N LEU A 386 -27.70 -71.03 16.74
CA LEU A 386 -28.62 -72.13 17.07
C LEU A 386 -28.59 -73.25 16.03
N VAL A 387 -28.57 -72.90 14.74
CA VAL A 387 -28.51 -73.86 13.63
C VAL A 387 -27.13 -74.52 13.55
N GLY A 388 -26.07 -73.80 13.94
CA GLY A 388 -24.72 -74.36 14.06
C GLY A 388 -24.56 -75.42 15.16
N GLN A 389 -25.46 -75.44 16.15
CA GLN A 389 -25.50 -76.42 17.24
C GLN A 389 -26.27 -77.70 16.88
N LEU A 390 -26.94 -77.74 15.72
CA LEU A 390 -27.66 -78.94 15.28
C LEU A 390 -26.70 -80.13 15.12
N ARG A 391 -27.20 -81.33 15.42
CA ARG A 391 -26.49 -82.60 15.29
C ARG A 391 -27.17 -83.49 14.25
N GLY A 392 -26.47 -84.51 13.76
CA GLY A 392 -27.07 -85.48 12.85
C GLY A 392 -27.27 -84.94 11.42
N GLN A 393 -28.18 -85.57 10.70
CA GLN A 393 -28.43 -85.20 9.29
C GLN A 393 -29.11 -83.84 9.12
N ALA A 394 -29.80 -83.34 10.15
CA ALA A 394 -30.34 -81.98 10.15
C ALA A 394 -29.25 -80.92 9.96
N ARG A 395 -28.04 -81.15 10.50
CA ARG A 395 -26.89 -80.27 10.30
C ARG A 395 -26.38 -80.28 8.86
N LEU A 396 -26.34 -81.43 8.22
CA LEU A 396 -25.89 -81.56 6.82
C LEU A 396 -26.82 -80.79 5.87
N VAL A 397 -28.13 -80.90 6.09
CA VAL A 397 -29.13 -80.15 5.31
C VAL A 397 -29.05 -78.64 5.58
N ALA A 398 -28.75 -78.25 6.81
CA ALA A 398 -28.59 -76.85 7.18
C ALA A 398 -27.22 -76.26 6.80
N ALA A 399 -26.23 -77.09 6.44
CA ALA A 399 -24.86 -76.65 6.17
C ALA A 399 -24.78 -75.65 5.03
N ASP A 400 -25.51 -75.88 3.94
CA ASP A 400 -25.55 -74.98 2.79
C ASP A 400 -26.13 -73.62 3.17
N TRP A 401 -27.22 -73.61 3.93
CA TRP A 401 -27.82 -72.37 4.43
C TRP A 401 -26.92 -71.65 5.43
N LEU A 402 -26.20 -72.38 6.28
CA LEU A 402 -25.22 -71.81 7.22
C LEU A 402 -24.04 -71.15 6.49
N ALA A 403 -23.56 -71.74 5.39
CA ALA A 403 -22.50 -71.14 4.58
C ALA A 403 -22.97 -69.81 3.97
N ASP A 404 -24.17 -69.80 3.37
CA ASP A 404 -24.76 -68.59 2.80
C ASP A 404 -25.07 -67.51 3.85
N ALA A 405 -25.55 -67.90 5.03
CA ALA A 405 -25.81 -67.00 6.14
C ALA A 405 -24.52 -66.35 6.68
N ARG A 406 -23.43 -67.13 6.76
CA ARG A 406 -22.12 -66.61 7.18
C ARG A 406 -21.55 -65.63 6.15
N LEU A 407 -21.62 -65.95 4.86
CA LEU A 407 -21.19 -65.04 3.79
C LEU A 407 -21.96 -63.70 3.85
N TYR A 408 -23.27 -63.74 4.13
CA TYR A 408 -24.06 -62.53 4.34
C TYR A 408 -23.59 -61.71 5.54
N LEU A 409 -23.40 -62.35 6.70
CA LEU A 409 -22.95 -61.68 7.91
C LEU A 409 -21.53 -61.10 7.76
N GLU A 410 -20.61 -61.83 7.12
CA GLU A 410 -19.25 -61.35 6.84
C GLU A 410 -19.24 -60.14 5.91
N ALA A 411 -20.02 -60.18 4.81
CA ALA A 411 -20.14 -59.07 3.87
C ALA A 411 -20.78 -57.83 4.51
N ARG A 412 -21.83 -58.05 5.33
CA ARG A 412 -22.51 -56.96 6.05
C ARG A 412 -21.63 -56.36 7.15
N GLN A 413 -20.93 -57.18 7.93
CA GLN A 413 -19.99 -56.71 8.95
C GLN A 413 -18.86 -55.90 8.32
N ALA A 414 -18.31 -56.35 7.19
CA ALA A 414 -17.31 -55.60 6.44
C ALA A 414 -17.86 -54.24 5.94
N ALA A 415 -19.08 -54.22 5.40
CA ALA A 415 -19.76 -53.01 4.95
C ALA A 415 -19.98 -52.01 6.10
N GLN A 416 -20.49 -52.47 7.24
CA GLN A 416 -20.72 -51.66 8.43
C GLN A 416 -19.42 -51.12 9.02
N ALA A 417 -18.36 -51.94 9.07
CA ALA A 417 -17.04 -51.51 9.54
C ALA A 417 -16.44 -50.41 8.63
N LEU A 418 -16.59 -50.54 7.31
CA LEU A 418 -16.18 -49.54 6.33
C LEU A 418 -16.99 -48.23 6.48
N LEU A 419 -18.31 -48.33 6.65
CA LEU A 419 -19.19 -47.18 6.85
C LEU A 419 -18.87 -46.44 8.16
N ALA A 420 -18.70 -47.18 9.26
CA ALA A 420 -18.31 -46.62 10.55
C ALA A 420 -16.93 -45.93 10.47
N TYR A 421 -15.97 -46.52 9.77
CA TYR A 421 -14.67 -45.90 9.52
C TYR A 421 -14.80 -44.61 8.71
N ALA A 422 -15.57 -44.64 7.62
CA ALA A 422 -15.81 -43.48 6.76
C ALA A 422 -16.48 -42.32 7.53
N ALA A 423 -17.47 -42.65 8.38
CA ALA A 423 -18.18 -41.69 9.24
C ALA A 423 -17.26 -41.11 10.33
N ALA A 424 -16.46 -41.95 11.00
CA ALA A 424 -15.49 -41.46 12.00
C ALA A 424 -14.45 -40.54 11.35
N ARG A 425 -14.01 -40.89 10.14
CA ARG A 425 -13.05 -40.08 9.39
C ARG A 425 -13.67 -38.76 8.94
N SER A 426 -14.88 -38.76 8.43
CA SER A 426 -15.57 -37.53 8.03
C SER A 426 -15.74 -36.59 9.23
N MET A 427 -16.21 -37.10 10.37
CA MET A 427 -16.30 -36.33 11.63
C MET A 427 -14.94 -35.74 12.04
N SER A 428 -13.86 -36.50 11.94
CA SER A 428 -12.50 -36.01 12.24
C SER A 428 -12.06 -34.87 11.31
N THR A 429 -12.45 -34.90 10.02
CA THR A 429 -12.17 -33.82 9.08
C THR A 429 -13.03 -32.59 9.35
N PHE A 430 -14.29 -32.77 9.75
CA PHE A 430 -15.17 -31.69 10.16
C PHE A 430 -14.65 -30.97 11.41
N GLN A 431 -14.17 -31.72 12.41
CA GLN A 431 -13.59 -31.13 13.62
C GLN A 431 -12.33 -30.30 13.33
N LYS A 432 -11.54 -30.68 12.31
CA LYS A 432 -10.35 -29.90 11.91
C LYS A 432 -10.68 -28.63 11.12
N ARG A 433 -11.91 -28.51 10.60
CA ARG A 433 -12.37 -27.32 9.86
C ARG A 433 -12.94 -26.24 10.76
N LEU A 434 -13.56 -26.65 11.86
CA LEU A 434 -14.04 -25.77 12.94
C LEU A 434 -12.83 -25.19 13.69
#